data_AF-A0A183HEZ9-F1
#
_entry.id   AF-A0A183HEZ9-F1
#
_cell.length_a   1.000
_cell.length_b   1.000
_cell.length_c   1.000
_cell.angle_alpha   90.00
_cell.angle_beta   90.00
_cell.angle_gamma   90.00
#
_symmetry.space_group_name_H-M   'P 1'
#
loop_
_entity.id
_entity.type
_entity.pdbx_description
1 polymer ?
#
loop_
_entity_poly.entity_id
_entity_poly.type
_entity_poly.pdbx_seq_one_letter_code
_entity_poly.pdbx_strand_id
1 'polypeptide(L)'
;MLEQVRGSKELEIVLNHTTNAWEDVTEKKSTNFCQQLARLKLAIKLRQKFFVAHPNCQQLLSAIFYKGLPGFRDRNFVIKILIILGVAIASPLLSIIYFITPKSSFGKFARRPFIKFLNHSASYCFFLFLLILANQRINFDLIFGEKSASMVHDEYNQDLNLKEVRGPPPTPVELAILAWVFGFVWVEIKQLWKEGLCDYCSDLWNILDFITNALYLCTVVLRIVAYLQVEAEMRNPEMRHLGRHIIRRNWDEWEPTLISECVFATANIFSSLKIIHIFTVNPHLGPLRISLGY
;
A
#
# COMPACT_ATOMS: atom_id res chain seq x y z
N MET A 1 -22.97 -18.85 26.47
CA MET A 1 -23.28 -17.46 26.89
C MET A 1 -23.61 -16.57 25.69
N LEU A 2 -22.77 -16.48 24.64
CA LEU A 2 -23.12 -15.68 23.45
C LEU A 2 -24.33 -16.19 22.66
N GLU A 3 -24.55 -17.51 22.68
CA GLU A 3 -25.73 -18.16 22.11
C GLU A 3 -27.04 -17.79 22.84
N GLN A 4 -26.95 -17.32 24.07
CA GLN A 4 -28.11 -16.94 24.88
C GLN A 4 -28.53 -15.48 24.66
N VAL A 5 -27.75 -14.71 23.90
CA VAL A 5 -28.05 -13.31 23.57
C VAL A 5 -29.16 -13.29 22.53
N ARG A 6 -30.31 -12.69 22.88
CA ARG A 6 -31.50 -12.67 22.01
C ARG A 6 -31.67 -11.33 21.28
N GLY A 7 -31.04 -10.26 21.77
CA GLY A 7 -31.14 -8.92 21.18
C GLY A 7 -29.83 -8.37 20.61
N SER A 8 -29.92 -7.56 19.55
CA SER A 8 -28.78 -6.81 19.00
C SER A 8 -28.18 -5.81 20.00
N LYS A 9 -29.05 -5.21 20.84
CA LYS A 9 -28.65 -4.28 21.91
C LYS A 9 -27.90 -4.99 23.04
N GLU A 10 -28.34 -6.18 23.44
CA GLU A 10 -27.63 -7.02 24.42
C GLU A 10 -26.26 -7.45 23.89
N LEU A 11 -26.20 -7.84 22.61
CA LEU A 11 -24.95 -8.21 21.94
C LEU A 11 -23.97 -7.04 21.91
N GLU A 12 -24.44 -5.84 21.56
CA GLU A 12 -23.61 -4.64 21.55
C GLU A 12 -23.07 -4.30 22.95
N ILE A 13 -23.90 -4.44 24.00
CA ILE A 13 -23.48 -4.25 25.39
C ILE A 13 -22.39 -5.26 25.78
N VAL A 14 -22.58 -6.55 25.48
CA VAL A 14 -21.60 -7.60 25.78
C VAL A 14 -20.27 -7.33 25.09
N LEU A 15 -20.29 -6.90 23.83
CA LEU A 15 -19.09 -6.67 23.03
C LEU A 15 -18.37 -5.35 23.35
N ASN A 16 -19.09 -4.37 23.91
CA ASN A 16 -18.53 -3.10 24.36
C ASN A 16 -18.16 -3.10 25.85
N HIS A 17 -18.50 -4.15 26.59
CA HIS A 17 -18.24 -4.23 28.02
C HIS A 17 -16.74 -4.17 28.33
N THR A 18 -16.29 -3.10 28.99
CA THR A 18 -14.95 -2.96 29.55
C THR A 18 -14.94 -3.44 31.00
N THR A 19 -13.90 -4.15 31.40
CA THR A 19 -13.60 -4.50 32.81
C THR A 19 -12.24 -3.87 33.13
N ASN A 20 -11.85 -3.79 34.41
CA ASN A 20 -10.52 -3.28 34.84
C ASN A 20 -9.37 -4.01 34.10
N ALA A 21 -9.56 -5.28 33.74
CA ALA A 21 -8.64 -6.06 32.91
C ALA A 21 -8.40 -5.48 31.49
N TRP A 22 -9.28 -4.61 30.98
CA TRP A 22 -9.05 -3.88 29.73
C TRP A 22 -8.08 -2.72 29.94
N GLU A 23 -8.15 -2.02 31.08
CA GLU A 23 -7.20 -0.95 31.46
C GLU A 23 -5.79 -1.53 31.63
N ASP A 24 -5.65 -2.68 32.30
CA ASP A 24 -4.38 -3.41 32.44
C ASP A 24 -3.76 -3.82 31.09
N VAL A 25 -4.58 -4.02 30.06
CA VAL A 25 -4.15 -4.45 28.72
C VAL A 25 -3.94 -3.26 27.77
N THR A 26 -4.44 -2.06 28.11
CA THR A 26 -4.51 -0.88 27.22
C THR A 26 -3.90 0.41 27.79
N GLU A 27 -3.20 0.36 28.92
CA GLU A 27 -2.55 1.51 29.60
C GLU A 27 -1.58 2.35 28.74
N LYS A 28 -1.36 2.01 27.46
CA LYS A 28 -0.76 2.91 26.47
C LYS A 28 -1.69 3.13 25.27
N LYS A 29 -2.26 4.33 25.21
CA LYS A 29 -2.78 5.05 24.03
C LYS A 29 -4.09 4.57 23.39
N SER A 30 -5.15 5.38 23.55
CA SER A 30 -5.88 6.04 22.44
C SER A 30 -7.26 6.51 22.90
N THR A 31 -7.32 7.74 23.40
CA THR A 31 -8.48 8.32 24.11
C THR A 31 -9.70 8.69 23.26
N ASN A 32 -9.74 8.55 21.93
CA ASN A 32 -10.83 9.21 21.18
C ASN A 32 -11.52 8.41 20.04
N PHE A 33 -11.35 7.08 19.98
CA PHE A 33 -12.08 6.27 18.97
C PHE A 33 -12.55 4.90 19.49
N CYS A 34 -12.40 4.63 20.80
CA CYS A 34 -12.39 3.27 21.36
C CYS A 34 -13.68 2.87 22.08
N GLN A 35 -14.85 3.37 21.67
CA GLN A 35 -16.14 2.90 22.22
C GLN A 35 -16.83 1.83 21.38
N GLN A 36 -16.24 1.38 20.28
CA GLN A 36 -16.79 0.27 19.50
C GLN A 36 -15.89 -0.98 19.62
N LEU A 37 -16.46 -1.98 20.27
CA LEU A 37 -16.07 -3.39 20.41
C LEU A 37 -14.82 -3.67 21.26
N ALA A 38 -14.71 -3.05 22.43
CA ALA A 38 -13.57 -3.23 23.35
C ALA A 38 -13.33 -4.71 23.74
N ARG A 39 -14.38 -5.46 24.08
CA ARG A 39 -14.27 -6.88 24.45
C ARG A 39 -13.94 -7.76 23.26
N LEU A 40 -14.41 -7.41 22.07
CA LEU A 40 -14.03 -8.11 20.84
C LEU A 40 -12.53 -7.93 20.55
N LYS A 41 -12.00 -6.71 20.70
CA LYS A 41 -10.56 -6.45 20.54
C LYS A 41 -9.72 -7.25 21.54
N LEU A 42 -10.16 -7.33 22.80
CA LEU A 42 -9.51 -8.17 23.81
C LEU A 42 -9.55 -9.65 23.42
N ALA A 43 -10.69 -10.16 22.96
CA ALA A 43 -10.82 -11.54 22.50
C ALA A 43 -9.89 -11.86 21.31
N ILE A 44 -9.69 -10.91 20.40
CA ILE A 44 -8.72 -11.03 19.30
C ILE A 44 -7.29 -11.09 19.85
N LYS A 45 -6.91 -10.21 20.78
CA LYS A 45 -5.58 -10.21 21.41
C LYS A 45 -5.30 -11.52 22.16
N LEU A 46 -6.32 -12.09 22.80
CA LEU A 46 -6.26 -13.40 23.48
C LEU A 46 -6.44 -14.59 22.52
N ARG A 47 -6.43 -14.37 21.19
CA ARG A 47 -6.58 -15.39 20.14
C ARG A 47 -7.81 -16.31 20.31
N GLN A 48 -8.92 -15.78 20.85
CA GLN A 48 -10.17 -16.53 21.07
C GLN A 48 -10.97 -16.72 19.77
N LYS A 49 -10.48 -17.59 18.88
CA LYS A 49 -11.02 -17.79 17.53
C LYS A 49 -12.51 -18.14 17.50
N PHE A 50 -12.99 -19.02 18.39
CA PHE A 50 -14.40 -19.42 18.45
C PHE A 50 -15.34 -18.29 18.84
N PHE A 51 -14.91 -17.41 19.76
CA PHE A 51 -15.68 -16.25 20.18
C PHE A 51 -15.84 -15.24 19.04
N VAL A 52 -14.74 -14.97 18.32
CA VAL A 52 -14.72 -14.03 17.20
C VAL A 52 -15.52 -14.57 16.01
N ALA A 53 -15.41 -15.87 15.72
CA ALA A 53 -16.09 -16.52 14.60
C ALA A 53 -17.59 -16.75 14.83
N HIS A 54 -18.11 -16.47 16.03
CA HIS A 54 -19.52 -16.70 16.35
C HIS A 54 -20.46 -15.94 15.38
N PRO A 55 -21.55 -16.56 14.87
CA PRO A 55 -22.42 -15.96 13.86
C PRO A 55 -22.97 -14.57 14.25
N ASN A 56 -23.40 -14.41 15.51
CA ASN A 56 -23.89 -13.12 16.02
C ASN A 56 -22.80 -12.02 15.98
N CYS A 57 -21.55 -12.36 16.33
CA CYS A 57 -20.41 -11.43 16.23
C CYS A 57 -20.14 -11.04 14.77
N GLN A 58 -20.12 -12.02 13.87
CA GLN A 58 -19.84 -11.82 12.45
C GLN A 58 -20.95 -11.02 11.76
N GLN A 59 -22.22 -11.22 12.14
CA GLN A 59 -23.34 -10.42 11.63
C GLN A 59 -23.23 -8.97 12.06
N LEU A 60 -22.91 -8.71 13.34
CA LEU A 60 -22.68 -7.35 13.83
C LEU A 60 -21.49 -6.68 13.14
N LEU A 61 -20.36 -7.39 13.01
CA LEU A 61 -19.17 -6.87 12.35
C LEU A 61 -19.46 -6.55 10.87
N SER A 62 -20.20 -7.42 10.18
CA SER A 62 -20.66 -7.18 8.81
C SER A 62 -21.58 -5.95 8.71
N ALA A 63 -22.52 -5.78 9.65
CA ALA A 63 -23.39 -4.61 9.69
C ALA A 63 -22.61 -3.31 9.90
N ILE A 64 -21.55 -3.34 10.72
CA ILE A 64 -20.64 -2.20 10.91
C ILE A 64 -19.80 -1.96 9.65
N PHE A 65 -19.28 -3.02 9.02
CA PHE A 65 -18.42 -2.93 7.84
C PHE A 65 -19.15 -2.38 6.61
N TYR A 66 -20.38 -2.84 6.36
CA TYR A 66 -21.22 -2.38 5.23
C TYR A 66 -22.15 -1.21 5.59
N LYS A 67 -21.92 -0.56 6.74
CA LYS A 67 -22.77 0.54 7.22
C LYS A 67 -22.95 1.63 6.15
N GLY A 68 -24.21 1.90 5.80
CA GLY A 68 -24.59 2.94 4.84
C GLY A 68 -24.65 2.49 3.38
N LEU A 69 -24.43 1.20 3.09
CA LEU A 69 -24.60 0.61 1.75
C LEU A 69 -25.82 -0.33 1.77
N PRO A 70 -27.05 0.21 1.60
CA PRO A 70 -28.26 -0.57 1.73
C PRO A 70 -28.29 -1.72 0.72
N GLY A 71 -28.39 -2.95 1.22
CA GLY A 71 -28.52 -4.16 0.42
C GLY A 71 -27.27 -4.57 -0.35
N PHE A 72 -26.09 -3.95 -0.16
CA PHE A 72 -24.87 -4.31 -0.89
C PHE A 72 -24.53 -5.80 -0.76
N ARG A 73 -24.75 -6.39 0.42
CA ARG A 73 -24.54 -7.82 0.67
C ARG A 73 -25.41 -8.71 -0.22
N ASP A 74 -26.63 -8.28 -0.52
CA ASP A 74 -27.64 -9.09 -1.17
C ASP A 74 -27.79 -8.74 -2.67
N ARG A 75 -26.95 -7.83 -3.20
CA ARG A 75 -26.88 -7.49 -4.64
C ARG A 75 -26.21 -8.61 -5.45
N ASN A 76 -26.57 -8.67 -6.73
CA ASN A 76 -25.93 -9.51 -7.74
C ASN A 76 -24.42 -9.25 -7.83
N PHE A 77 -23.67 -10.30 -8.11
CA PHE A 77 -22.20 -10.25 -8.22
C PHE A 77 -21.70 -9.18 -9.20
N VAL A 78 -22.31 -9.10 -10.38
CA VAL A 78 -21.96 -8.09 -11.41
C VAL A 78 -22.13 -6.66 -10.88
N ILE A 79 -23.26 -6.39 -10.20
CA ILE A 79 -23.53 -5.06 -9.61
C ILE A 79 -22.49 -4.73 -8.53
N LYS A 80 -22.11 -5.71 -7.71
CA LYS A 80 -21.05 -5.54 -6.70
C LYS A 80 -19.73 -5.16 -7.36
N ILE A 81 -19.32 -5.85 -8.43
CA ILE A 81 -18.10 -5.52 -9.19
C ILE A 81 -18.17 -4.10 -9.74
N LEU A 82 -19.28 -3.71 -10.38
CA LEU A 82 -19.43 -2.38 -10.94
C LEU A 82 -19.33 -1.28 -9.87
N ILE A 83 -19.93 -1.49 -8.70
CA ILE A 83 -19.81 -0.55 -7.57
C ILE A 83 -18.36 -0.48 -7.07
N ILE A 84 -17.69 -1.63 -6.92
CA ILE A 84 -16.29 -1.69 -6.48
C ILE A 84 -15.38 -0.95 -7.47
N LEU A 85 -15.55 -1.20 -8.77
CA LEU A 85 -14.78 -0.55 -9.83
C LEU A 85 -15.06 0.97 -9.86
N GLY A 86 -16.33 1.37 -9.74
CA GLY A 86 -16.70 2.78 -9.69
C GLY A 86 -16.07 3.51 -8.50
N VAL A 87 -16.06 2.90 -7.31
CA VAL A 87 -15.38 3.45 -6.13
C VAL A 87 -13.87 3.47 -6.31
N ALA A 88 -13.27 2.43 -6.90
CA ALA A 88 -11.83 2.38 -7.15
C ALA A 88 -11.37 3.51 -8.10
N ILE A 89 -12.11 3.75 -9.18
CA ILE A 89 -11.85 4.86 -10.12
C ILE A 89 -12.06 6.22 -9.45
N ALA A 90 -13.07 6.34 -8.58
CA ALA A 90 -13.35 7.57 -7.84
C ALA A 90 -12.42 7.81 -6.63
N SER A 91 -11.59 6.82 -6.24
CA SER A 91 -10.71 6.86 -5.07
C SER A 91 -9.85 8.14 -4.94
N PRO A 92 -9.16 8.64 -6.00
CA PRO A 92 -8.38 9.88 -5.88
C PRO A 92 -9.25 11.09 -5.55
N LEU A 93 -10.40 11.24 -6.23
CA LEU A 93 -11.35 12.33 -5.96
C LEU A 93 -11.93 12.23 -4.55
N LEU A 94 -12.33 11.04 -4.12
CA LEU A 94 -12.84 10.80 -2.76
C LEU A 94 -11.80 11.15 -1.68
N SER A 95 -10.53 10.86 -1.94
CA SER A 95 -9.43 11.16 -1.02
C SER A 95 -9.18 12.67 -0.90
N ILE A 96 -9.21 13.40 -2.02
CA ILE A 96 -9.07 14.87 -2.05
C ILE A 96 -10.26 15.53 -1.33
N ILE A 97 -11.50 15.11 -1.63
CA ILE A 97 -12.69 15.66 -0.97
C ILE A 97 -12.66 15.38 0.54
N TYR A 98 -12.21 14.20 0.95
CA TYR A 98 -12.05 13.87 2.35
C TYR A 98 -11.01 14.75 3.05
N PHE A 99 -9.91 15.08 2.37
CA PHE A 99 -8.87 15.96 2.90
C PHE A 99 -9.35 17.41 3.06
N ILE A 100 -10.00 17.97 2.04
CA ILE A 100 -10.42 19.39 2.02
C ILE A 100 -11.70 19.61 2.84
N THR A 101 -12.74 18.82 2.58
CA THR A 101 -14.08 19.05 3.14
C THR A 101 -14.61 17.78 3.82
N PRO A 102 -14.03 17.38 4.96
CA PRO A 102 -14.31 16.10 5.61
C PRO A 102 -15.73 15.97 6.17
N LYS A 103 -16.49 17.08 6.25
CA LYS A 103 -17.90 17.12 6.73
C LYS A 103 -18.94 16.98 5.60
N SER A 104 -18.52 17.03 4.34
CA SER A 104 -19.41 16.88 3.17
C SER A 104 -20.05 15.48 3.11
N SER A 105 -21.09 15.31 2.28
CA SER A 105 -21.73 14.00 2.06
C SER A 105 -20.72 12.96 1.57
N PHE A 106 -19.90 13.32 0.58
CA PHE A 106 -18.82 12.47 0.06
C PHE A 106 -17.70 12.24 1.08
N GLY A 107 -17.36 13.24 1.90
CA GLY A 107 -16.41 13.09 3.01
C GLY A 107 -16.91 12.09 4.08
N LYS A 108 -18.21 12.13 4.42
CA LYS A 108 -18.84 11.13 5.31
C LYS A 108 -18.91 9.74 4.65
N PHE A 109 -19.13 9.68 3.33
CA PHE A 109 -19.10 8.44 2.57
C PHE A 109 -17.70 7.78 2.60
N ALA A 110 -16.63 8.55 2.36
CA ALA A 110 -15.25 8.10 2.42
C ALA A 110 -14.80 7.64 3.82
N ARG A 111 -15.46 8.08 4.89
CA ARG A 111 -15.17 7.63 6.27
C ARG A 111 -15.65 6.21 6.56
N ARG A 112 -16.55 5.65 5.75
CA ARG A 112 -17.15 4.32 5.98
C ARG A 112 -16.09 3.23 5.84
N PRO A 113 -16.11 2.18 6.69
CA PRO A 113 -15.03 1.19 6.75
C PRO A 113 -14.82 0.44 5.43
N PHE A 114 -15.89 -0.02 4.77
CA PHE A 114 -15.76 -0.65 3.45
C PHE A 114 -15.19 0.29 2.38
N ILE A 115 -15.60 1.57 2.37
CA ILE A 115 -15.08 2.55 1.40
C ILE A 115 -13.61 2.88 1.66
N LYS A 116 -13.20 3.00 2.93
CA LYS A 116 -11.78 3.13 3.29
C LYS A 116 -10.95 1.95 2.80
N PHE A 117 -11.47 0.73 2.99
CA PHE A 117 -10.83 -0.49 2.50
C PHE A 117 -10.69 -0.45 0.97
N LEU A 118 -11.75 -0.11 0.24
CA LEU A 118 -11.70 0.00 -1.22
C LEU A 118 -10.72 1.08 -1.69
N ASN A 119 -10.71 2.25 -1.05
CA ASN A 119 -9.77 3.32 -1.41
C ASN A 119 -8.31 2.90 -1.17
N HIS A 120 -8.04 2.22 -0.06
CA HIS A 120 -6.70 1.69 0.23
C HIS A 120 -6.28 0.63 -0.80
N SER A 121 -7.15 -0.33 -1.08
CA SER A 121 -6.91 -1.37 -2.09
C SER A 121 -6.72 -0.78 -3.49
N ALA A 122 -7.54 0.20 -3.89
CA ALA A 122 -7.43 0.88 -5.17
C ALA A 122 -6.11 1.66 -5.29
N SER A 123 -5.70 2.37 -4.24
CA SER A 123 -4.41 3.06 -4.19
C SER A 123 -3.24 2.09 -4.29
N TYR A 124 -3.33 0.92 -3.65
CA TYR A 124 -2.32 -0.13 -3.76
C TYR A 124 -2.26 -0.75 -5.17
N CYS A 125 -3.41 -1.05 -5.78
CA CYS A 125 -3.44 -1.52 -7.17
C CYS A 125 -2.86 -0.47 -8.14
N PHE A 126 -3.13 0.81 -7.91
CA PHE A 126 -2.53 1.89 -8.70
C PHE A 126 -1.01 1.98 -8.50
N PHE A 127 -0.52 1.77 -7.28
CA PHE A 127 0.91 1.65 -7.03
C PHE A 127 1.54 0.49 -7.83
N LEU A 128 0.93 -0.70 -7.82
CA LEU A 128 1.40 -1.83 -8.64
C LEU A 128 1.36 -1.51 -10.14
N PHE A 129 0.33 -0.79 -10.59
CA PHE A 129 0.27 -0.30 -11.97
C PHE A 129 1.42 0.65 -12.31
N LEU A 130 1.79 1.58 -11.41
CA LEU A 130 2.97 2.44 -11.59
C LEU A 130 4.27 1.62 -11.67
N LEU A 131 4.42 0.56 -10.87
CA LEU A 131 5.57 -0.34 -10.94
C LEU A 131 5.65 -1.06 -12.31
N ILE A 132 4.51 -1.52 -12.83
CA ILE A 132 4.43 -2.12 -14.17
C ILE A 132 4.80 -1.08 -15.24
N LEU A 133 4.28 0.16 -15.13
CA LEU A 133 4.65 1.24 -16.03
C LEU A 133 6.15 1.57 -16.01
N ALA A 134 6.75 1.60 -14.82
CA ALA A 134 8.20 1.80 -14.67
C ALA A 134 9.01 0.69 -15.36
N ASN A 135 8.52 -0.56 -15.32
CA ASN A 135 9.14 -1.70 -16.00
C ASN A 135 8.95 -1.67 -17.53
N GLN A 136 7.76 -1.25 -17.99
CA GLN A 136 7.45 -1.23 -19.42
C GLN A 136 8.05 -0.03 -20.17
N ARG A 137 8.54 1.00 -19.46
CA ARG A 137 9.11 2.23 -20.04
C ARG A 137 8.35 2.68 -21.29
N ILE A 138 7.02 2.77 -21.19
CA ILE A 138 6.23 3.35 -22.28
C ILE A 138 6.79 4.75 -22.50
N ASN A 139 7.25 5.04 -23.73
CA ASN A 139 7.64 6.37 -24.19
C ASN A 139 6.60 7.37 -23.69
N PHE A 140 6.95 8.10 -22.63
CA PHE A 140 6.04 8.98 -21.89
C PHE A 140 5.49 10.09 -22.80
N ASP A 141 6.21 10.37 -23.89
CA ASP A 141 5.83 11.22 -25.02
C ASP A 141 4.46 10.86 -25.62
N LEU A 142 4.05 9.59 -25.56
CA LEU A 142 2.81 9.12 -26.19
C LEU A 142 1.56 9.30 -25.31
N ILE A 143 1.72 9.44 -23.98
CA ILE A 143 0.60 9.57 -23.03
C ILE A 143 0.41 11.01 -22.55
N PHE A 144 1.48 11.79 -22.37
CA PHE A 144 1.41 13.17 -21.87
C PHE A 144 1.46 14.26 -22.94
N GLY A 145 1.60 13.91 -24.22
CA GLY A 145 1.31 14.83 -25.32
C GLY A 145 2.13 16.13 -25.34
N GLU A 146 3.35 16.13 -24.80
CA GLU A 146 4.32 17.17 -25.15
C GLU A 146 4.97 16.78 -26.48
N LYS A 147 4.29 17.11 -27.59
CA LYS A 147 5.02 17.42 -28.81
C LYS A 147 5.80 18.70 -28.55
N SER A 148 6.99 18.59 -27.98
CA SER A 148 7.99 19.64 -28.06
C SER A 148 8.34 19.78 -29.54
N ALA A 149 7.64 20.70 -30.20
CA ALA A 149 7.95 21.13 -31.56
C ALA A 149 9.28 21.89 -31.54
N SER A 150 10.40 21.16 -31.52
CA SER A 150 11.75 21.67 -31.76
C SER A 150 12.70 20.50 -32.00
N MET A 151 13.46 20.59 -33.09
CA MET A 151 14.64 19.78 -33.47
C MET A 151 14.42 18.44 -34.18
N VAL A 152 14.28 18.59 -35.49
CA VAL A 152 15.00 17.81 -36.51
C VAL A 152 16.47 17.59 -36.09
N HIS A 153 16.82 16.41 -35.59
CA HIS A 153 17.95 15.55 -36.03
C HIS A 153 18.10 14.34 -35.07
N ASP A 154 18.25 13.15 -35.67
CA ASP A 154 18.72 11.87 -35.07
C ASP A 154 17.70 10.96 -34.36
N GLU A 155 16.69 10.57 -35.15
CA GLU A 155 15.60 9.63 -34.81
C GLU A 155 16.02 8.16 -34.61
N TYR A 156 17.31 7.81 -34.67
CA TYR A 156 17.76 6.40 -34.56
C TYR A 156 18.55 6.07 -33.27
N ASN A 157 19.09 7.08 -32.58
CA ASN A 157 19.93 6.86 -31.39
C ASN A 157 19.25 7.19 -30.06
N GLN A 158 18.14 7.93 -30.04
CA GLN A 158 17.58 8.43 -28.78
C GLN A 158 16.85 7.35 -27.96
N ASP A 159 16.20 6.38 -28.62
CA ASP A 159 15.41 5.32 -27.98
C ASP A 159 16.24 4.18 -27.37
N LEU A 160 17.49 3.98 -27.80
CA LEU A 160 18.42 3.02 -27.21
C LEU A 160 19.11 3.57 -25.94
N ASN A 161 19.15 4.89 -25.73
CA ASN A 161 20.09 5.52 -24.79
C ASN A 161 19.62 5.63 -23.33
N LEU A 162 18.32 5.50 -23.00
CA LEU A 162 17.87 5.75 -21.61
C LEU A 162 18.05 4.56 -20.64
N LYS A 163 18.26 3.33 -21.14
CA LYS A 163 18.54 2.11 -20.31
C LYS A 163 20.03 1.82 -20.13
N GLU A 164 20.88 2.54 -20.86
CA GLU A 164 22.33 2.30 -20.91
C GLU A 164 23.15 3.46 -20.35
N VAL A 165 22.48 4.50 -19.83
CA VAL A 165 23.14 5.64 -19.17
C VAL A 165 23.25 5.38 -17.68
N ARG A 166 24.46 5.60 -17.17
CA ARG A 166 24.80 5.49 -15.74
C ARG A 166 24.15 6.64 -14.97
N GLY A 167 23.51 6.32 -13.82
CA GLY A 167 22.88 7.32 -12.94
C GLY A 167 21.86 8.25 -13.64
N PRO A 168 20.83 7.72 -14.34
CA PRO A 168 19.87 8.58 -15.04
C PRO A 168 19.08 9.43 -14.03
N PRO A 169 18.65 10.64 -14.41
CA PRO A 169 17.76 11.44 -13.58
C PRO A 169 16.44 10.69 -13.34
N PRO A 170 15.77 10.91 -12.19
CA PRO A 170 14.54 10.21 -11.86
C PRO A 170 13.43 10.57 -12.83
N THR A 171 12.79 9.55 -13.40
CA THR A 171 11.64 9.73 -14.30
C THR A 171 10.40 10.21 -13.52
N PRO A 172 9.41 10.86 -14.17
CA PRO A 172 8.17 11.25 -13.49
C PRO A 172 7.44 10.07 -12.83
N VAL A 173 7.49 8.88 -13.44
CA VAL A 173 6.91 7.65 -12.86
C VAL A 173 7.68 7.20 -11.61
N GLU A 174 9.01 7.25 -11.64
CA GLU A 174 9.84 6.97 -10.45
C GLU A 174 9.58 7.98 -9.34
N LEU A 175 9.44 9.27 -9.65
CA LEU A 175 9.06 10.30 -8.67
C LEU A 175 7.69 10.03 -8.05
N ALA A 176 6.71 9.59 -8.86
CA ALA A 176 5.42 9.14 -8.35
C ALA A 176 5.61 7.94 -7.41
N ILE A 177 6.31 6.88 -7.83
CA ILE A 177 6.59 5.70 -6.98
C ILE A 177 7.24 6.11 -5.65
N LEU A 178 8.21 7.02 -5.68
CA LEU A 178 8.86 7.54 -4.47
C LEU A 178 7.85 8.19 -3.51
N ALA A 179 6.91 8.98 -4.01
CA ALA A 179 5.86 9.57 -3.17
C ALA A 179 5.00 8.51 -2.47
N TRP A 180 4.69 7.39 -3.15
CA TRP A 180 4.01 6.24 -2.53
C TRP A 180 4.86 5.55 -1.47
N VAL A 181 6.14 5.29 -1.75
CA VAL A 181 7.07 4.67 -0.80
C VAL A 181 7.17 5.49 0.49
N PHE A 182 7.29 6.82 0.40
CA PHE A 182 7.27 7.69 1.57
C PHE A 182 5.96 7.55 2.37
N GLY A 183 4.83 7.45 1.68
CA GLY A 183 3.54 7.18 2.29
C GLY A 183 3.50 5.84 3.05
N PHE A 184 4.04 4.77 2.47
CA PHE A 184 4.12 3.46 3.12
C PHE A 184 5.03 3.47 4.35
N VAL A 185 6.24 4.04 4.22
CA VAL A 185 7.17 4.20 5.36
C VAL A 185 6.51 4.98 6.49
N TRP A 186 5.79 6.06 6.18
CA TRP A 186 5.06 6.84 7.19
C TRP A 186 3.95 6.04 7.88
N VAL A 187 3.22 5.20 7.14
CA VAL A 187 2.19 4.32 7.71
C VAL A 187 2.82 3.29 8.65
N GLU A 188 3.90 2.63 8.23
CA GLU A 188 4.63 1.65 9.03
C GLU A 188 5.18 2.26 10.34
N ILE A 189 5.80 3.44 10.27
CA ILE A 189 6.31 4.13 11.47
C ILE A 189 5.17 4.38 12.47
N LYS A 190 4.00 4.83 11.99
CA LYS A 190 2.83 5.04 12.85
C LYS A 190 2.28 3.74 13.43
N GLN A 191 2.35 2.64 12.69
CA GLN A 191 1.92 1.33 13.18
C GLN A 191 2.85 0.82 14.27
N LEU A 192 4.17 0.84 14.01
CA LEU A 192 5.20 0.46 14.97
C LEU A 192 5.09 1.26 16.27
N TRP A 193 4.81 2.57 16.20
CA TRP A 193 4.64 3.40 17.40
C TRP A 193 3.31 3.18 18.14
N LYS A 194 2.29 2.63 17.47
CA LYS A 194 1.01 2.30 18.11
C LYS A 194 1.04 0.93 18.78
N GLU A 195 1.57 -0.07 18.08
CA GLU A 195 1.57 -1.47 18.53
C GLU A 195 2.75 -1.79 19.45
N GLY A 196 3.90 -1.15 19.22
CA GLY A 196 5.15 -1.49 19.90
C GLY A 196 5.92 -2.59 19.16
N LEU A 197 7.23 -2.67 19.42
CA LEU A 197 8.16 -3.46 18.61
C LEU A 197 7.93 -4.97 18.71
N CYS A 198 7.69 -5.51 19.92
CA CYS A 198 7.48 -6.95 20.11
C CYS A 198 6.20 -7.46 19.44
N ASP A 199 5.10 -6.73 19.60
CA ASP A 199 3.82 -7.09 18.99
C ASP A 199 3.89 -6.95 17.46
N TYR A 200 4.59 -5.92 16.97
CA TYR A 200 4.82 -5.72 15.53
C TYR A 200 5.63 -6.85 14.90
N CYS A 201 6.76 -7.24 15.49
CA CYS A 201 7.62 -8.31 14.97
C CYS A 201 7.00 -9.72 15.09
N SER A 202 5.92 -9.87 15.85
CA SER A 202 5.22 -11.15 15.96
C SER A 202 4.35 -11.46 14.74
N ASP A 203 4.06 -10.46 13.89
CA ASP A 203 3.33 -10.64 12.64
C ASP A 203 4.31 -10.70 11.45
N LEU A 204 4.32 -11.83 10.75
CA LEU A 204 5.17 -12.04 9.57
C LEU A 204 4.84 -11.06 8.43
N TRP A 205 3.59 -10.58 8.35
CA TRP A 205 3.19 -9.61 7.33
C TRP A 205 3.78 -8.23 7.60
N ASN A 206 3.86 -7.82 8.86
CA ASN A 206 4.53 -6.59 9.25
C ASN A 206 6.03 -6.65 8.91
N ILE A 207 6.67 -7.81 9.13
CA ILE A 207 8.07 -8.02 8.73
C ILE A 207 8.23 -7.92 7.21
N LEU A 208 7.33 -8.51 6.43
CA LEU A 208 7.35 -8.42 4.97
C LEU A 208 7.19 -6.96 4.50
N ASP A 209 6.31 -6.19 5.13
CA ASP A 209 6.10 -4.77 4.86
C ASP A 209 7.33 -3.92 5.20
N PHE A 210 7.95 -4.20 6.34
CA PHE A 210 9.21 -3.57 6.74
C PHE A 210 10.34 -3.84 5.74
N ILE A 211 10.56 -5.11 5.36
CA ILE A 211 11.59 -5.51 4.39
C ILE A 211 11.34 -4.84 3.05
N THR A 212 10.10 -4.86 2.57
CA THR A 212 9.73 -4.24 1.28
C THR A 212 10.04 -2.74 1.27
N ASN A 213 9.66 -2.03 2.33
CA ASN A 213 9.94 -0.60 2.46
C ASN A 213 11.44 -0.31 2.59
N ALA A 214 12.19 -1.14 3.31
CA ALA A 214 13.64 -1.02 3.42
C ALA A 214 14.34 -1.22 2.07
N LEU A 215 13.90 -2.19 1.26
CA LEU A 215 14.43 -2.41 -0.09
C LEU A 215 14.13 -1.21 -1.02
N TYR A 216 12.94 -0.64 -0.94
CA TYR A 216 12.65 0.59 -1.67
C TYR A 216 13.55 1.75 -1.24
N LEU A 217 13.71 1.99 0.07
CA LEU A 217 14.61 3.03 0.57
C LEU A 217 16.06 2.80 0.14
N CYS A 218 16.53 1.55 0.18
CA CYS A 218 17.86 1.17 -0.32
C CYS A 218 18.01 1.49 -1.81
N THR A 219 16.99 1.21 -2.62
CA THR A 219 16.97 1.60 -4.05
C THR A 219 17.12 3.10 -4.22
N VAL A 220 16.39 3.92 -3.44
CA VAL A 220 16.49 5.39 -3.51
C VAL A 220 17.91 5.85 -3.18
N VAL A 221 18.49 5.34 -2.10
CA VAL A 221 19.86 5.70 -1.67
C VAL A 221 20.86 5.33 -2.75
N LEU A 222 20.79 4.12 -3.31
CA LEU A 222 21.70 3.68 -4.37
C LEU A 222 21.56 4.52 -5.64
N ARG A 223 20.33 4.94 -6.00
CA ARG A 223 20.08 5.83 -7.14
C ARG A 223 20.67 7.23 -6.92
N ILE A 224 20.55 7.78 -5.71
CA ILE A 224 21.17 9.05 -5.34
C ILE A 224 22.69 8.93 -5.41
N VAL A 225 23.27 7.86 -4.86
CA VAL A 225 24.71 7.59 -4.91
C VAL A 225 25.20 7.48 -6.36
N ALA A 226 24.50 6.71 -7.20
CA ALA A 226 24.82 6.58 -8.62
C ALA A 226 24.81 7.94 -9.34
N TYR A 227 23.79 8.76 -9.08
CA TYR A 227 23.69 10.10 -9.67
C TYR A 227 24.82 11.02 -9.22
N LEU A 228 25.12 11.06 -7.92
CA LEU A 228 26.20 11.89 -7.37
C LEU A 228 27.59 11.44 -7.86
N GLN A 229 27.82 10.13 -7.99
CA GLN A 229 29.06 9.57 -8.51
C GLN A 229 29.29 10.00 -9.96
N VAL A 230 28.28 9.85 -10.82
CA VAL A 230 28.33 10.29 -12.22
C VAL A 230 28.54 11.80 -12.32
N GLU A 231 27.85 12.58 -11.50
CA GLU A 231 28.01 14.04 -11.52
C GLU A 231 29.41 14.49 -11.05
N ALA A 232 30.01 13.78 -10.08
CA ALA A 232 31.39 14.01 -9.66
C ALA A 232 32.40 13.68 -10.77
N GLU A 233 32.20 12.58 -11.50
CA GLU A 233 33.04 12.20 -12.65
C GLU A 233 32.92 13.21 -13.81
N MET A 234 31.72 13.75 -14.04
CA MET A 234 31.47 14.78 -15.07
C MET A 234 32.14 16.12 -14.75
N ARG A 235 32.37 16.43 -13.46
CA ARG A 235 33.11 17.63 -13.03
C ARG A 235 34.61 17.52 -13.29
N ASN A 236 35.16 16.30 -13.36
CA ASN A 236 36.57 16.10 -13.66
C ASN A 236 36.80 16.23 -15.18
N PRO A 237 37.61 17.20 -15.64
CA PRO A 237 37.77 17.47 -17.08
C PRO A 237 38.33 16.28 -17.86
N GLU A 238 39.12 15.41 -17.23
CA GLU A 238 39.67 14.19 -17.85
C GLU A 238 38.62 13.07 -18.03
N MET A 239 37.69 12.91 -17.08
CA MET A 239 36.69 11.82 -17.10
C MET A 239 35.31 12.23 -17.65
N ARG A 240 35.13 13.51 -18.00
CA ARG A 240 33.88 14.06 -18.53
C ARG A 240 33.34 13.35 -19.76
N HIS A 241 34.20 12.77 -20.58
CA HIS A 241 33.80 12.03 -21.79
C HIS A 241 33.29 10.61 -21.50
N LEU A 242 33.57 10.05 -20.31
CA LEU A 242 33.12 8.72 -19.89
C LEU A 242 31.85 8.75 -19.03
N GLY A 243 31.70 9.74 -18.14
CA GLY A 243 30.75 9.68 -17.01
C GLY A 243 29.33 9.18 -17.32
N ARG A 244 28.71 9.61 -18.43
CA ARG A 244 27.35 9.17 -18.84
C ARG A 244 27.30 8.30 -20.09
N HIS A 245 28.40 8.18 -20.84
CA HIS A 245 28.42 7.59 -22.18
C HIS A 245 29.09 6.20 -22.24
N ILE A 246 29.44 5.61 -21.08
CA ILE A 246 29.92 4.22 -21.03
C ILE A 246 28.76 3.27 -21.32
N ILE A 247 28.93 2.43 -22.34
CA ILE A 247 28.01 1.35 -22.70
C ILE A 247 27.86 0.38 -21.51
N ARG A 248 26.62 -0.05 -21.23
CA ARG A 248 26.26 -0.93 -20.10
C ARG A 248 27.14 -2.19 -19.96
N ARG A 249 27.61 -2.77 -21.07
CA ARG A 249 28.51 -3.95 -21.06
C ARG A 249 29.85 -3.69 -20.35
N ASN A 250 30.29 -2.44 -20.34
CA ASN A 250 31.58 -2.03 -19.77
C ASN A 250 31.43 -1.41 -18.37
N TRP A 251 30.24 -1.53 -17.75
CA TRP A 251 30.05 -1.09 -16.37
C TRP A 251 30.78 -2.01 -15.41
N ASP A 252 31.26 -1.45 -14.31
CA ASP A 252 31.82 -2.25 -13.22
C ASP A 252 30.74 -3.16 -12.62
N GLU A 253 31.14 -4.32 -12.11
CA GLU A 253 30.23 -5.31 -11.52
C GLU A 253 29.50 -4.75 -10.29
N TRP A 254 30.16 -3.83 -9.56
CA TRP A 254 29.65 -3.20 -8.34
C TRP A 254 29.00 -1.84 -8.58
N GLU A 255 28.65 -1.54 -9.83
CA GLU A 255 28.05 -0.27 -10.21
C GLU A 255 26.74 -0.03 -9.42
N PRO A 256 26.60 1.09 -8.66
CA PRO A 256 25.42 1.34 -7.83
C PRO A 256 24.11 1.33 -8.61
N THR A 257 24.15 1.70 -9.89
CA THR A 257 22.99 1.62 -10.80
C THR A 257 22.49 0.18 -10.94
N LEU A 258 23.37 -0.80 -11.17
CA LEU A 258 23.01 -2.22 -11.31
C LEU A 258 22.43 -2.79 -10.02
N ILE A 259 23.11 -2.51 -8.90
CA ILE A 259 22.65 -2.97 -7.57
C ILE A 259 21.26 -2.39 -7.28
N SER A 260 21.02 -1.12 -7.60
CA SER A 260 19.71 -0.49 -7.41
C SER A 260 18.60 -1.16 -8.23
N GLU A 261 18.89 -1.60 -9.47
CA GLU A 261 17.92 -2.32 -10.31
C GLU A 261 17.55 -3.68 -9.72
N CYS A 262 18.54 -4.43 -9.22
CA CYS A 262 18.31 -5.72 -8.55
C CYS A 262 17.49 -5.57 -7.26
N VAL A 263 17.82 -4.58 -6.43
CA VAL A 263 17.10 -4.31 -5.18
C VAL A 263 15.67 -3.85 -5.48
N PHE A 264 15.48 -2.99 -6.50
CA PHE A 264 14.15 -2.55 -6.94
C PHE A 264 13.29 -3.70 -7.45
N ALA A 265 13.85 -4.58 -8.27
CA ALA A 265 13.15 -5.77 -8.77
C ALA A 265 12.71 -6.68 -7.61
N THR A 266 13.57 -6.87 -6.61
CA THR A 266 13.26 -7.64 -5.40
C THR A 266 12.12 -7.00 -4.60
N ALA A 267 12.14 -5.68 -4.42
CA ALA A 267 11.06 -4.93 -3.77
C ALA A 267 9.72 -5.07 -4.52
N ASN A 268 9.76 -5.09 -5.86
CA ASN A 268 8.58 -5.26 -6.70
C ASN A 268 7.95 -6.66 -6.56
N ILE A 269 8.77 -7.69 -6.39
CA ILE A 269 8.30 -9.07 -6.11
C ILE A 269 7.53 -9.08 -4.79
N PHE A 270 8.12 -8.56 -3.70
CA PHE A 270 7.44 -8.52 -2.40
C PHE A 270 6.17 -7.66 -2.42
N SER A 271 6.20 -6.53 -3.12
CA SER A 271 5.01 -5.69 -3.33
C SER A 271 3.91 -6.44 -4.08
N SER A 272 4.26 -7.23 -5.08
CA SER A 272 3.29 -8.04 -5.82
C SER A 272 2.69 -9.13 -4.93
N LEU A 273 3.49 -9.79 -4.07
CA LEU A 273 3.02 -10.80 -3.12
C LEU A 273 1.99 -10.24 -2.12
N LYS A 274 2.13 -8.97 -1.72
CA LYS A 274 1.18 -8.31 -0.80
C LYS A 274 -0.23 -8.19 -1.38
N ILE A 275 -0.44 -8.27 -2.70
CA ILE A 275 -1.80 -8.30 -3.28
C ILE A 275 -2.61 -9.51 -2.78
N ILE A 276 -1.92 -10.63 -2.50
CA ILE A 276 -2.52 -11.85 -1.96
C ILE A 276 -3.22 -11.55 -0.64
N HIS A 277 -2.67 -10.64 0.16
CA HIS A 277 -3.28 -10.21 1.44
C HIS A 277 -4.64 -9.53 1.23
N ILE A 278 -4.79 -8.68 0.21
CA ILE A 278 -6.07 -8.00 -0.09
C ILE A 278 -7.16 -9.01 -0.49
N PHE A 279 -6.79 -10.08 -1.20
CA PHE A 279 -7.73 -11.12 -1.63
C PHE A 279 -8.32 -11.94 -0.48
N THR A 280 -7.76 -11.87 0.73
CA THR A 280 -8.21 -12.65 1.89
C THR A 280 -9.47 -12.12 2.54
N VAL A 281 -9.83 -10.89 2.18
CA VAL A 281 -11.10 -10.28 2.53
C VAL A 281 -12.25 -10.88 1.70
N ASN A 282 -11.95 -11.59 0.60
CA ASN A 282 -12.96 -12.29 -0.17
C ASN A 282 -13.43 -13.56 0.60
N PRO A 283 -14.74 -13.71 0.88
CA PRO A 283 -15.30 -14.86 1.59
C PRO A 283 -14.94 -16.22 1.00
N HIS A 284 -14.68 -16.29 -0.31
CA HIS A 284 -14.32 -17.53 -0.99
C HIS A 284 -12.81 -17.81 -1.03
N LEU A 285 -11.97 -16.78 -0.95
CA LEU A 285 -10.49 -16.91 -1.02
C LEU A 285 -9.82 -16.89 0.35
N GLY A 286 -10.51 -16.37 1.37
CA GLY A 286 -10.04 -16.33 2.76
C GLY A 286 -9.73 -17.72 3.34
N PRO A 287 -10.65 -18.71 3.25
CA PRO A 287 -10.39 -20.07 3.74
C PRO A 287 -9.21 -20.75 3.03
N LEU A 288 -9.07 -20.54 1.71
CA LEU A 288 -8.01 -21.12 0.89
C LEU A 288 -6.60 -20.64 1.30
N ARG A 289 -6.45 -19.36 1.68
CA ARG A 289 -5.17 -18.87 2.22
C ARG A 289 -4.85 -19.48 3.58
N ILE A 290 -5.86 -19.60 4.47
CA ILE A 290 -5.62 -20.15 5.81
C ILE A 290 -5.12 -21.59 5.70
N SER A 291 -5.59 -22.38 4.73
CA SER A 291 -5.06 -23.72 4.45
C SER A 291 -3.68 -23.74 3.79
N LEU A 292 -3.30 -22.70 3.04
CA LEU A 292 -1.98 -22.58 2.39
C LEU A 292 -0.88 -22.05 3.33
N GLY A 293 -1.25 -21.43 4.45
CA GLY A 293 -0.34 -20.94 5.48
C GLY A 293 -0.15 -21.89 6.67
N TYR A 294 -0.66 -23.12 6.57
CA TYR A 294 -0.36 -24.23 7.48
C TYR A 294 0.71 -25.13 6.89
#